data_AF-A0A7X0SLU2-F1
#
_entry.id   AF-A0A7X0SLU2-F1
#
_cell.length_a   1.000
_cell.length_b   1.000
_cell.length_c   1.000
_cell.angle_alpha   90.00
_cell.angle_beta   90.00
_cell.angle_gamma   90.00
#
_symmetry.space_group_name_H-M   'P 1'
#
loop_
_entity.id
_entity.type
_entity.pdbx_description
1 polymer ?
#
loop_
_entity_poly.entity_id
_entity_poly.type
_entity_poly.pdbx_seq_one_letter_code
_entity_poly.pdbx_strand_id
1 'polypeptide(L)'
;MNKPQWVRKDAFTIVGVEKYTSDGIASIRQAWDEFLGRSGEIRHAAQPMIAYGYEDYSRDFRQPPDSFPQFHYVAGLETEPGSEPDVPAGMTVKHVPSATYAMFRHEGPLSGIAGVFHYVYKEWLPSSGFDIDPAVMGDFERYPEPVSDPEHAAVEIYIPVVPASDPQRRLVEEVELPEWKAAVIRSECNGYGTREAWAKIREQLSGSPVYENAEEGFVFVPEWQWRTAVRELWTGVKVDSFDGLPDGVERWTVPGGRYARVTVRGGRDRIDAAYGILDDWFAVTGHIRNTEEGSFGFDANRLKPIHPFDVPADEIDWFDYDIYVPILATV
;
A
#
# COMPACT_ATOMS: atom_id res chain seq x y z
N MET A 1 6.81 -11.34 6.31
CA MET A 1 6.32 -11.45 4.93
C MET A 1 6.74 -10.21 4.17
N ASN A 2 7.03 -10.30 2.87
CA ASN A 2 7.46 -9.14 2.08
C ASN A 2 6.26 -8.23 1.75
N LYS A 3 6.51 -6.91 1.66
CA LYS A 3 5.54 -5.93 1.13
C LYS A 3 5.19 -6.28 -0.33
N PRO A 4 3.97 -5.97 -0.81
CA PRO A 4 3.63 -6.18 -2.21
C PRO A 4 4.53 -5.36 -3.14
N GLN A 5 4.74 -5.85 -4.36
CA GLN A 5 5.25 -5.05 -5.47
C GLN A 5 4.07 -4.60 -6.33
N TRP A 6 4.04 -3.31 -6.65
CA TRP A 6 2.97 -2.71 -7.44
C TRP A 6 3.20 -2.99 -8.93
N VAL A 7 2.22 -3.64 -9.57
CA VAL A 7 2.30 -3.99 -10.99
C VAL A 7 1.05 -3.52 -11.71
N ARG A 8 1.21 -2.67 -12.72
CA ARG A 8 0.16 -2.39 -13.71
C ARG A 8 0.31 -3.36 -14.87
N LYS A 9 -0.74 -4.13 -15.16
CA LYS A 9 -0.78 -5.07 -16.29
C LYS A 9 -1.95 -4.73 -17.22
N ASP A 10 -1.68 -4.69 -18.51
CA ASP A 10 -2.70 -4.53 -19.55
C ASP A 10 -3.61 -5.77 -19.61
N ALA A 11 -4.76 -5.63 -20.26
CA ALA A 11 -5.68 -6.74 -20.44
C ALA A 11 -4.99 -7.89 -21.20
N PHE A 12 -5.25 -9.12 -20.75
CA PHE A 12 -4.62 -10.32 -21.30
C PHE A 12 -5.59 -11.50 -21.32
N THR A 13 -5.21 -12.56 -22.03
CA THR A 13 -6.07 -13.74 -22.20
C THR A 13 -5.31 -14.99 -21.77
N ILE A 14 -5.95 -15.83 -20.97
CA ILE A 14 -5.47 -17.14 -20.55
C ILE A 14 -6.28 -18.21 -21.29
N VAL A 15 -5.60 -19.19 -21.88
CA VAL A 15 -6.23 -20.42 -22.40
C VAL A 15 -5.75 -21.59 -21.55
N GLY A 16 -6.67 -22.47 -21.14
CA GLY A 16 -6.31 -23.54 -20.21
C GLY A 16 -7.46 -24.44 -19.77
N VAL A 17 -7.21 -25.25 -18.75
CA VAL A 17 -8.19 -26.18 -18.19
C VAL A 17 -8.90 -25.54 -17.01
N GLU A 18 -10.24 -25.54 -17.03
CA GLU A 18 -11.07 -25.06 -15.93
C GLU A 18 -11.56 -26.23 -15.06
N LYS A 19 -11.52 -26.05 -13.73
CA LYS A 19 -12.21 -26.92 -12.76
C LYS A 19 -12.94 -26.06 -11.73
N TYR A 20 -14.10 -26.53 -11.28
CA TYR A 20 -14.79 -25.93 -10.13
C TYR A 20 -14.26 -26.56 -8.83
N THR A 21 -13.93 -25.74 -7.83
CA THR A 21 -13.23 -26.16 -6.61
C THR A 21 -14.16 -26.68 -5.50
N SER A 22 -15.33 -27.24 -5.84
CA SER A 22 -16.23 -27.85 -4.86
C SER A 22 -15.61 -29.01 -4.09
N ASP A 23 -14.68 -29.75 -4.70
CA ASP A 23 -13.91 -30.84 -4.08
C ASP A 23 -12.60 -30.33 -3.44
N GLY A 24 -12.50 -29.02 -3.23
CA GLY A 24 -11.37 -28.35 -2.62
C GLY A 24 -10.12 -28.35 -3.48
N ILE A 25 -8.95 -28.41 -2.82
CA ILE A 25 -7.64 -28.33 -3.47
C ILE A 25 -7.37 -29.48 -4.47
N ALA A 26 -8.11 -30.59 -4.38
CA ALA A 26 -8.00 -31.69 -5.34
C ALA A 26 -8.42 -31.26 -6.75
N SER A 27 -9.44 -30.40 -6.89
CA SER A 27 -9.85 -29.85 -8.19
C SER A 27 -8.74 -29.00 -8.83
N ILE A 28 -8.02 -28.22 -8.02
CA ILE A 28 -6.90 -27.40 -8.50
C ILE A 28 -5.78 -28.30 -9.04
N ARG A 29 -5.41 -29.36 -8.31
CA ARG A 29 -4.42 -30.35 -8.78
C ARG A 29 -4.86 -31.02 -10.08
N GLN A 30 -6.12 -31.41 -10.20
CA GLN A 30 -6.65 -31.99 -11.44
C GLN A 30 -6.60 -31.01 -12.62
N ALA A 31 -6.86 -29.72 -12.40
CA ALA A 31 -6.73 -28.69 -13.43
C ALA A 31 -5.29 -28.63 -13.94
N TRP A 32 -4.31 -28.59 -13.03
CA TRP A 32 -2.89 -28.60 -13.36
C TRP A 32 -2.43 -29.87 -14.06
N ASP A 33 -2.80 -31.05 -13.56
CA ASP A 33 -2.40 -32.34 -14.16
C ASP A 33 -2.90 -32.46 -15.60
N GLU A 34 -4.17 -32.11 -15.84
CA GLU A 34 -4.76 -32.13 -17.19
C GLU A 34 -4.15 -31.06 -18.10
N PHE A 35 -3.96 -29.85 -17.59
CA PHE A 35 -3.32 -28.76 -18.33
C PHE A 35 -1.88 -29.10 -18.73
N LEU A 36 -1.05 -29.57 -17.81
CA LEU A 36 0.35 -29.90 -18.08
C LEU A 36 0.50 -31.02 -19.12
N GLY A 37 -0.43 -31.99 -19.12
CA GLY A 37 -0.46 -33.05 -20.14
C GLY A 37 -0.85 -32.58 -21.54
N ARG A 38 -1.45 -31.38 -21.66
CA ARG A 38 -2.08 -30.87 -22.89
C ARG A 38 -1.64 -29.46 -23.29
N SER A 39 -0.77 -28.81 -22.52
CA SER A 39 -0.38 -27.40 -22.72
C SER A 39 0.24 -27.14 -24.09
N GLY A 40 0.90 -28.16 -24.68
CA GLY A 40 1.43 -28.10 -26.04
C GLY A 40 0.38 -28.03 -27.16
N GLU A 41 -0.91 -28.25 -26.86
CA GLU A 41 -2.01 -28.04 -27.80
C GLU A 41 -2.35 -26.54 -27.97
N ILE A 42 -1.99 -25.69 -27.00
CA ILE A 42 -2.30 -24.26 -26.99
C ILE A 42 -1.36 -23.54 -27.96
N ARG A 43 -1.94 -22.99 -29.04
CA ARG A 43 -1.21 -22.16 -30.00
C ARG A 43 -1.12 -20.72 -29.51
N HIS A 44 -0.13 -19.98 -30.02
CA HIS A 44 0.08 -18.57 -29.70
C HIS A 44 0.28 -18.30 -28.19
N ALA A 45 0.85 -19.24 -27.44
CA ALA A 45 1.29 -18.97 -26.08
C ALA A 45 2.38 -17.89 -26.10
N ALA A 46 2.14 -16.77 -25.43
CA ALA A 46 3.08 -15.64 -25.39
C ALA A 46 4.43 -16.07 -24.79
N GLN A 47 4.38 -16.88 -23.73
CA GLN A 47 5.55 -17.44 -23.07
C GLN A 47 5.24 -18.89 -22.63
N PRO A 48 5.57 -19.91 -23.44
CA PRO A 48 5.16 -21.31 -23.20
C PRO A 48 5.66 -21.92 -21.88
N MET A 49 6.69 -21.33 -21.26
CA MET A 49 7.28 -21.79 -20.00
C MET A 49 6.70 -21.10 -18.76
N ILE A 50 5.79 -20.13 -18.96
CA ILE A 50 5.20 -19.33 -17.88
C ILE A 50 3.72 -19.67 -17.82
N ALA A 51 3.34 -20.36 -16.74
CA ALA A 51 1.98 -20.81 -16.53
C ALA A 51 1.24 -19.91 -15.53
N TYR A 52 -0.09 -19.93 -15.63
CA TYR A 52 -0.99 -19.15 -14.80
C TYR A 52 -2.02 -20.06 -14.13
N GLY A 53 -2.32 -19.73 -12.88
CA GLY A 53 -3.47 -20.25 -12.14
C GLY A 53 -4.43 -19.11 -11.84
N TYR A 54 -5.57 -19.04 -12.50
CA TYR A 54 -6.54 -17.95 -12.31
C TYR A 54 -7.70 -18.40 -11.42
N GLU A 55 -7.95 -17.68 -10.32
CA GLU A 55 -9.10 -17.88 -9.43
C GLU A 55 -10.25 -16.96 -9.84
N ASP A 56 -11.31 -17.52 -10.43
CA ASP A 56 -12.47 -16.78 -10.91
C ASP A 56 -13.60 -16.75 -9.89
N TYR A 57 -13.77 -15.60 -9.24
CA TYR A 57 -14.81 -15.37 -8.25
C TYR A 57 -16.09 -14.75 -8.87
N SER A 58 -16.10 -14.45 -10.17
CA SER A 58 -17.25 -13.84 -10.85
C SER A 58 -18.45 -14.79 -11.02
N ARG A 59 -18.23 -16.10 -10.90
CA ARG A 59 -19.22 -17.15 -11.11
C ARG A 59 -19.22 -18.13 -9.95
N ASP A 60 -20.41 -18.42 -9.42
CA ASP A 60 -20.65 -19.47 -8.43
C ASP A 60 -19.71 -19.45 -7.20
N PHE A 61 -19.12 -18.29 -6.86
CA PHE A 61 -18.24 -18.16 -5.72
C PHE A 61 -18.99 -18.43 -4.41
N ARG A 62 -18.43 -19.30 -3.58
CA ARG A 62 -18.93 -19.58 -2.23
C ARG A 62 -17.79 -19.68 -1.25
N GLN A 63 -17.97 -19.10 -0.07
CA GLN A 63 -17.06 -19.26 1.06
C GLN A 63 -17.82 -19.89 2.22
N PRO A 64 -17.99 -21.23 2.24
CA PRO A 64 -18.60 -21.89 3.37
C PRO A 64 -17.69 -21.73 4.61
N PRO A 65 -18.26 -21.54 5.81
CA PRO A 65 -17.48 -21.52 7.04
C PRO A 65 -16.62 -22.77 7.19
N ASP A 66 -15.39 -22.60 7.68
CA ASP A 66 -14.45 -23.68 7.99
C ASP A 66 -14.19 -24.68 6.84
N SER A 67 -14.38 -24.23 5.59
CA SER A 67 -14.21 -25.06 4.39
C SER A 67 -13.35 -24.35 3.34
N PHE A 68 -12.85 -25.13 2.38
CA PHE A 68 -12.15 -24.57 1.22
C PHE A 68 -13.12 -23.70 0.38
N PRO A 69 -12.73 -22.49 -0.03
CA PRO A 69 -13.55 -21.64 -0.89
C PRO A 69 -13.82 -22.30 -2.24
N GLN A 70 -15.04 -22.15 -2.74
CA GLN A 70 -15.48 -22.71 -4.01
C GLN A 70 -15.53 -21.62 -5.07
N PHE A 71 -14.88 -21.86 -6.21
CA PHE A 71 -14.75 -20.96 -7.34
C PHE A 71 -14.33 -21.74 -8.59
N HIS A 72 -14.34 -21.09 -9.75
CA HIS A 72 -13.76 -21.66 -10.96
C HIS A 72 -12.26 -21.36 -11.01
N TYR A 73 -11.43 -22.39 -11.15
CA TYR A 73 -9.98 -22.25 -11.27
C TYR A 73 -9.54 -22.60 -12.69
N VAL A 74 -8.69 -21.78 -13.31
CA VAL A 74 -8.14 -22.03 -14.65
C VAL A 74 -6.62 -22.16 -14.58
N ALA A 75 -6.09 -23.36 -14.87
CA ALA A 75 -4.66 -23.57 -15.11
C ALA A 75 -4.38 -23.41 -16.61
N GLY A 76 -3.49 -22.49 -17.00
CA GLY A 76 -3.34 -22.12 -18.40
C GLY A 76 -2.08 -21.35 -18.78
N LEU A 77 -2.00 -20.95 -20.05
CA LEU A 77 -0.98 -20.08 -20.62
C LEU A 77 -1.61 -18.76 -21.05
N GLU A 78 -0.86 -17.66 -20.88
CA GLU A 78 -1.18 -16.38 -21.50
C GLU A 78 -0.93 -16.45 -23.02
N THR A 79 -1.87 -15.96 -23.83
CA THR A 79 -1.74 -15.92 -25.30
C THR A 79 -1.16 -14.59 -25.78
N GLU A 80 -0.59 -14.58 -26.99
CA GLU A 80 -0.05 -13.38 -27.64
C GLU A 80 -1.14 -12.28 -27.77
N PRO A 81 -0.84 -11.01 -27.47
CA PRO A 81 -1.80 -9.91 -27.61
C PRO A 81 -2.39 -9.82 -29.03
N GLY A 82 -3.72 -9.69 -29.13
CA GLY A 82 -4.43 -9.57 -30.40
C GLY A 82 -4.60 -10.88 -31.19
N SER A 83 -4.13 -12.02 -30.67
CA SER A 83 -4.45 -13.33 -31.24
C SER A 83 -5.91 -13.70 -30.94
N GLU A 84 -6.60 -14.31 -31.91
CA GLU A 84 -7.84 -15.06 -31.64
C GLU A 84 -7.43 -16.40 -31.00
N PRO A 85 -7.83 -16.68 -29.75
CA PRO A 85 -7.41 -17.91 -29.07
C PRO A 85 -8.02 -19.13 -29.77
N ASP A 86 -7.15 -19.98 -30.35
CA ASP A 86 -7.52 -21.32 -30.81
C ASP A 86 -7.63 -22.22 -29.58
N VAL A 87 -8.84 -22.37 -29.04
CA VAL A 87 -9.10 -23.09 -27.78
C VAL A 87 -9.21 -24.58 -28.05
N PRO A 88 -8.27 -25.42 -27.55
CA PRO A 88 -8.37 -26.87 -27.72
C PRO A 88 -9.64 -27.45 -27.09
N ALA A 89 -10.13 -28.56 -27.62
CA ALA A 89 -11.35 -29.19 -27.11
C ALA A 89 -11.23 -29.54 -25.61
N GLY A 90 -12.19 -29.08 -24.80
CA GLY A 90 -12.18 -29.28 -23.35
C GLY A 90 -11.36 -28.26 -22.56
N MET A 91 -10.74 -27.28 -23.22
CA MET A 91 -10.17 -26.09 -22.58
C MET A 91 -11.17 -24.92 -22.59
N THR A 92 -10.84 -23.88 -21.84
CA THR A 92 -11.57 -22.61 -21.75
C THR A 92 -10.68 -21.44 -22.13
N VAL A 93 -11.32 -20.28 -22.31
CA VAL A 93 -10.67 -18.98 -22.44
C VAL A 93 -11.09 -18.07 -21.29
N LYS A 94 -10.12 -17.45 -20.62
CA LYS A 94 -10.36 -16.42 -19.61
C LYS A 94 -9.76 -15.10 -20.08
N HIS A 95 -10.61 -14.11 -20.31
CA HIS A 95 -10.19 -12.74 -20.52
C HIS A 95 -10.04 -12.05 -19.18
N VAL A 96 -8.87 -11.47 -18.93
CA VAL A 96 -8.54 -10.72 -17.72
C VAL A 96 -8.41 -9.25 -18.10
N PRO A 97 -9.21 -8.35 -17.51
CA PRO A 97 -9.14 -6.92 -17.83
C PRO A 97 -7.82 -6.30 -17.31
N SER A 98 -7.46 -5.13 -17.84
CA SER A 98 -6.31 -4.38 -17.32
C SER A 98 -6.58 -3.91 -15.90
N ALA A 99 -5.62 -4.06 -15.00
CA ALA A 99 -5.76 -3.64 -13.61
C ALA A 99 -4.41 -3.27 -12.99
N THR A 100 -4.48 -2.73 -11.78
CA THR A 100 -3.32 -2.58 -10.90
C THR A 100 -3.35 -3.70 -9.86
N TYR A 101 -2.22 -4.35 -9.67
CA TYR A 101 -2.08 -5.52 -8.82
C TYR A 101 -1.09 -5.26 -7.69
N ALA A 102 -1.45 -5.71 -6.49
CA ALA A 102 -0.49 -5.97 -5.42
C ALA A 102 0.09 -7.38 -5.66
N MET A 103 1.37 -7.44 -6.05
CA MET A 103 2.05 -8.70 -6.33
C MET A 103 2.87 -9.18 -5.13
N PHE A 104 2.57 -10.37 -4.65
CA PHE A 104 3.29 -11.03 -3.57
C PHE A 104 4.13 -12.17 -4.13
N ARG A 105 5.44 -12.11 -3.89
CA ARG A 105 6.36 -13.17 -4.31
C ARG A 105 6.57 -14.20 -3.20
N HIS A 106 6.42 -15.46 -3.55
CA HIS A 106 6.71 -16.62 -2.72
C HIS A 106 7.84 -17.44 -3.35
N GLU A 107 8.84 -17.78 -2.55
CA GLU A 107 9.91 -18.70 -2.93
C GLU A 107 10.03 -19.78 -1.85
N GLY A 108 9.86 -21.05 -2.24
CA GLY A 108 9.87 -22.18 -1.32
C GLY A 108 8.79 -23.20 -1.65
N PRO A 109 8.28 -23.94 -0.65
CA PRO A 109 7.32 -25.02 -0.90
C PRO A 109 6.00 -24.51 -1.46
N LEU A 110 5.44 -25.18 -2.47
CA LEU A 110 4.10 -24.87 -3.03
C LEU A 110 3.01 -24.89 -1.96
N SER A 111 3.16 -25.71 -0.92
CA SER A 111 2.26 -25.75 0.23
C SER A 111 2.17 -24.41 0.99
N GLY A 112 3.17 -23.54 0.84
CA GLY A 112 3.21 -22.20 1.42
C GLY A 112 2.26 -21.18 0.77
N ILE A 113 1.79 -21.43 -0.45
CA ILE A 113 0.92 -20.50 -1.20
C ILE A 113 -0.36 -20.17 -0.41
N ALA A 114 -0.98 -21.18 0.20
CA ALA A 114 -2.17 -20.98 1.04
C ALA A 114 -1.90 -20.03 2.22
N GLY A 115 -0.68 -20.02 2.76
CA GLY A 115 -0.25 -19.08 3.80
C GLY A 115 -0.13 -17.65 3.28
N VAL A 116 0.30 -17.48 2.02
CA VAL A 116 0.34 -16.16 1.37
C VAL A 116 -1.07 -15.62 1.18
N PHE A 117 -1.99 -16.42 0.63
CA PHE A 117 -3.40 -16.02 0.51
C PHE A 117 -4.04 -15.70 1.86
N HIS A 118 -3.74 -16.48 2.91
CA HIS A 118 -4.21 -16.18 4.26
C HIS A 118 -3.73 -14.80 4.71
N TYR A 119 -2.42 -14.54 4.62
CA TYR A 119 -1.83 -13.26 4.97
C TYR A 119 -2.46 -12.11 4.17
N VAL A 120 -2.55 -12.25 2.84
CA VAL A 120 -3.13 -11.23 1.96
C VAL A 120 -4.57 -10.91 2.39
N TYR A 121 -5.44 -11.91 2.45
CA TYR A 121 -6.87 -11.68 2.63
C TYR A 121 -7.31 -11.43 4.07
N LYS A 122 -6.55 -11.90 5.06
CA LYS A 122 -6.91 -11.79 6.48
C LYS A 122 -6.14 -10.73 7.24
N GLU A 123 -4.96 -10.33 6.77
CA GLU A 123 -4.09 -9.39 7.48
C GLU A 123 -3.82 -8.13 6.66
N TRP A 124 -3.21 -8.29 5.47
CA TRP A 124 -2.80 -7.16 4.65
C TRP A 124 -4.00 -6.40 4.09
N LEU A 125 -4.86 -7.03 3.29
CA LEU A 125 -5.95 -6.36 2.60
C LEU A 125 -6.87 -5.57 3.55
N PRO A 126 -7.33 -6.13 4.70
CA PRO A 126 -8.18 -5.38 5.64
C PRO A 126 -7.56 -4.12 6.24
N SER A 127 -6.22 -4.01 6.24
CA SER A 127 -5.47 -2.89 6.81
C SER A 127 -4.70 -2.07 5.76
N SER A 128 -4.80 -2.44 4.49
CA SER A 128 -4.00 -1.87 3.40
C SER A 128 -4.54 -0.53 2.87
N GLY A 129 -5.82 -0.23 3.09
CA GLY A 129 -6.49 0.91 2.46
C GLY A 129 -6.98 0.63 1.03
N PHE A 130 -6.94 -0.63 0.60
CA PHE A 130 -7.44 -1.09 -0.70
C PHE A 130 -8.61 -2.06 -0.57
N ASP A 131 -9.45 -2.04 -1.59
CA ASP A 131 -10.45 -3.07 -1.85
C ASP A 131 -10.00 -3.91 -3.06
N ILE A 132 -10.53 -5.13 -3.18
CA ILE A 132 -10.41 -5.90 -4.42
C ILE A 132 -11.10 -5.15 -5.54
N ASP A 133 -10.45 -5.06 -6.70
CA ASP A 133 -11.05 -4.44 -7.88
C ASP A 133 -12.30 -5.22 -8.33
N PRO A 134 -13.51 -4.65 -8.20
CA PRO A 134 -14.74 -5.32 -8.58
C PRO A 134 -14.86 -5.51 -10.10
N ALA A 135 -14.02 -4.85 -10.92
CA ALA A 135 -14.00 -5.07 -12.36
C ALA A 135 -13.29 -6.37 -12.76
N VAL A 136 -12.41 -6.91 -11.90
CA VAL A 136 -11.66 -8.15 -12.19
C VAL A 136 -12.36 -9.38 -11.61
N MET A 137 -12.88 -9.28 -10.36
CA MET A 137 -13.53 -10.38 -9.65
C MET A 137 -12.76 -11.71 -9.68
N GLY A 138 -11.46 -11.66 -9.44
CA GLY A 138 -10.58 -12.82 -9.37
C GLY A 138 -9.17 -12.43 -8.99
N ASP A 139 -8.29 -13.40 -8.78
CA ASP A 139 -6.86 -13.20 -8.64
C ASP A 139 -6.10 -14.26 -9.44
N PHE A 140 -4.77 -14.16 -9.52
CA PHE A 140 -4.00 -15.19 -10.19
C PHE A 140 -2.61 -15.41 -9.64
N GLU A 141 -2.17 -16.65 -9.78
CA GLU A 141 -0.81 -17.13 -9.60
C GLU A 141 -0.10 -17.10 -10.97
N ARG A 142 1.13 -16.60 -11.00
CA ARG A 142 2.04 -16.70 -12.15
C ARG A 142 3.27 -17.49 -11.73
N TYR A 143 3.56 -18.53 -12.50
CA TYR A 143 4.72 -19.39 -12.33
C TYR A 143 5.78 -18.97 -13.36
N PRO A 144 6.80 -18.18 -12.98
CA PRO A 144 7.77 -17.62 -13.92
C PRO A 144 8.66 -18.69 -14.57
N GLU A 145 8.70 -19.89 -14.01
CA GLU A 145 9.41 -21.05 -14.52
C GLU A 145 8.63 -22.34 -14.19
N PRO A 146 8.84 -23.43 -14.93
CA PRO A 146 8.23 -24.70 -14.62
C PRO A 146 8.65 -25.21 -13.24
N VAL A 147 7.68 -25.71 -12.46
CA VAL A 147 7.97 -26.27 -11.13
C VAL A 147 8.52 -27.69 -11.28
N SER A 148 9.85 -27.82 -11.23
CA SER A 148 10.53 -29.13 -11.21
C SER A 148 10.63 -29.74 -9.81
N ASP A 149 10.69 -28.89 -8.78
CA ASP A 149 10.74 -29.28 -7.37
C ASP A 149 9.69 -28.49 -6.56
N PRO A 150 8.62 -29.16 -6.09
CA PRO A 150 7.57 -28.52 -5.30
C PRO A 150 8.05 -27.86 -4.00
N GLU A 151 9.22 -28.23 -3.46
CA GLU A 151 9.78 -27.64 -2.23
C GLU A 151 10.55 -26.34 -2.48
N HIS A 152 10.86 -26.04 -3.76
CA HIS A 152 11.66 -24.88 -4.18
C HIS A 152 11.02 -24.18 -5.39
N ALA A 153 9.73 -23.91 -5.32
CA ALA A 153 9.01 -23.20 -6.36
C ALA A 153 9.10 -21.68 -6.18
N ALA A 154 9.12 -20.94 -7.29
CA ALA A 154 8.87 -19.51 -7.32
C ALA A 154 7.45 -19.27 -7.84
N VAL A 155 6.65 -18.49 -7.10
CA VAL A 155 5.28 -18.13 -7.46
C VAL A 155 5.05 -16.65 -7.18
N GLU A 156 4.42 -15.98 -8.12
CA GLU A 156 3.98 -14.59 -7.98
C GLU A 156 2.45 -14.55 -7.91
N ILE A 157 1.91 -13.97 -6.84
CA ILE A 157 0.45 -13.92 -6.60
C ILE A 157 -0.01 -12.49 -6.81
N TYR A 158 -0.92 -12.29 -7.75
CA TYR A 158 -1.39 -10.99 -8.19
C TYR A 158 -2.82 -10.74 -7.71
N ILE A 159 -2.97 -9.81 -6.78
CA ILE A 159 -4.26 -9.42 -6.20
C ILE A 159 -4.70 -8.10 -6.83
N PRO A 160 -5.78 -8.06 -7.64
CA PRO A 160 -6.21 -6.82 -8.26
C PRO A 160 -6.86 -5.92 -7.23
N VAL A 161 -6.42 -4.68 -7.17
CA VAL A 161 -6.84 -3.75 -6.12
C VAL A 161 -7.16 -2.37 -6.66
N VAL A 162 -8.09 -1.72 -5.99
CA VAL A 162 -8.45 -0.31 -6.14
C VAL A 162 -8.43 0.35 -4.77
N PRO A 163 -8.25 1.69 -4.68
CA PRO A 163 -8.36 2.39 -3.41
C PRO A 163 -9.71 2.10 -2.75
N ALA A 164 -9.73 1.90 -1.43
CA ALA A 164 -10.93 1.53 -0.73
C ALA A 164 -12.08 2.52 -0.97
N SER A 165 -13.26 1.98 -1.28
CA SER A 165 -14.47 2.72 -1.64
C SER A 165 -15.26 3.20 -0.42
N ASP A 166 -15.08 2.56 0.74
CA ASP A 166 -15.73 2.91 2.00
C ASP A 166 -15.05 4.12 2.66
N PRO A 167 -15.76 5.26 2.84
CA PRO A 167 -15.22 6.42 3.53
C PRO A 167 -14.72 6.12 4.95
N GLN A 168 -15.28 5.10 5.63
CA GLN A 168 -14.84 4.71 6.97
C GLN A 168 -13.56 3.87 6.98
N ARG A 169 -13.17 3.30 5.82
CA ARG A 169 -11.91 2.55 5.60
C ARG A 169 -10.91 3.28 4.72
N ARG A 170 -11.22 4.47 4.23
CA ARG A 170 -10.22 5.32 3.56
C ARG A 170 -9.16 5.71 4.59
N LEU A 171 -8.04 5.00 4.53
CA LEU A 171 -6.89 5.30 5.38
C LEU A 171 -6.16 6.54 4.89
N VAL A 172 -6.31 6.90 3.61
CA VAL A 172 -5.78 8.13 3.03
C VAL A 172 -6.94 9.03 2.58
N GLU A 173 -6.93 10.26 3.08
CA GLU A 173 -7.84 11.34 2.72
C GLU A 173 -7.09 12.37 1.87
N GLU A 174 -7.70 12.82 0.77
CA GLU A 174 -7.21 14.01 0.08
C GLU A 174 -7.83 15.25 0.72
N VAL A 175 -6.98 16.19 1.13
CA VAL A 175 -7.40 17.42 1.81
C VAL A 175 -6.74 18.63 1.16
N GLU A 176 -7.49 19.74 1.10
CA GLU A 176 -6.96 21.05 0.71
C GLU A 176 -6.71 21.85 1.98
N LEU A 177 -5.48 22.32 2.17
CA LEU A 177 -5.10 23.14 3.32
C LEU A 177 -4.79 24.57 2.87
N PRO A 178 -5.24 25.60 3.61
CA PRO A 178 -4.80 26.97 3.37
C PRO A 178 -3.33 27.14 3.75
N GLU A 179 -2.71 28.21 3.26
CA GLU A 179 -1.43 28.66 3.80
C GLU A 179 -1.56 28.99 5.29
N TRP A 180 -0.53 28.66 6.08
CA TRP A 180 -0.50 28.95 7.51
C TRP A 180 0.94 29.17 8.01
N LYS A 181 1.08 29.67 9.24
CA LYS A 181 2.39 30.04 9.80
C LYS A 181 2.79 29.11 10.94
N ALA A 182 4.07 28.78 10.98
CA ALA A 182 4.67 27.97 12.02
C ALA A 182 5.92 28.65 12.61
N ALA A 183 6.12 28.40 13.90
CA ALA A 183 7.32 28.74 14.65
C ALA A 183 8.10 27.44 14.88
N VAL A 184 9.28 27.32 14.27
CA VAL A 184 10.00 26.03 14.17
C VAL A 184 11.47 26.11 14.60
N ILE A 185 12.01 24.96 14.97
CA ILE A 185 13.44 24.72 15.19
C ILE A 185 13.84 23.50 14.36
N ARG A 186 14.96 23.64 13.63
CA ARG A 186 15.51 22.55 12.82
C ARG A 186 16.29 21.56 13.68
N SER A 187 16.24 20.30 13.28
CA SER A 187 16.96 19.21 13.93
C SER A 187 17.42 18.17 12.92
N GLU A 188 18.37 17.32 13.34
CA GLU A 188 18.68 16.11 12.62
C GLU A 188 17.45 15.19 12.49
N CYS A 189 17.40 14.40 11.42
CA CYS A 189 16.33 13.44 11.14
C CYS A 189 16.42 12.19 12.02
N ASN A 190 16.17 12.36 13.31
CA ASN A 190 15.99 11.27 14.27
C ASN A 190 15.12 11.74 15.46
N GLY A 191 14.56 10.78 16.20
CA GLY A 191 13.66 11.09 17.31
C GLY A 191 14.31 11.83 18.49
N TYR A 192 15.64 11.77 18.66
CA TYR A 192 16.33 12.57 19.68
C TYR A 192 16.40 14.04 19.26
N GLY A 193 16.77 14.31 18.00
CA GLY A 193 16.81 15.65 17.42
C GLY A 193 15.46 16.34 17.47
N THR A 194 14.38 15.64 17.09
CA THR A 194 13.00 16.15 17.17
C THR A 194 12.65 16.57 18.60
N ARG A 195 12.99 15.75 19.61
CA ARG A 195 12.71 16.07 21.02
C ARG A 195 13.56 17.22 21.55
N GLU A 196 14.82 17.31 21.14
CA GLU A 196 15.68 18.44 21.50
C GLU A 196 15.14 19.76 20.91
N ALA A 197 14.72 19.74 19.65
CA ALA A 197 14.08 20.88 19.01
C ALA A 197 12.77 21.26 19.70
N TRP A 198 11.94 20.27 20.06
CA TRP A 198 10.71 20.52 20.84
C TRP A 198 11.02 21.15 22.21
N ALA A 199 12.02 20.64 22.93
CA ALA A 199 12.41 21.19 24.23
C ALA A 199 12.82 22.67 24.13
N LYS A 200 13.53 23.05 23.06
CA LYS A 200 13.89 24.45 22.77
C LYS A 200 12.69 25.30 22.39
N ILE A 201 11.73 24.78 21.62
CA ILE A 201 10.46 25.47 21.33
C ILE A 201 9.72 25.77 22.63
N ARG A 202 9.58 24.77 23.51
CA ARG A 202 8.94 24.92 24.81
C ARG A 202 9.66 25.96 25.67
N GLU A 203 10.99 25.91 25.76
CA GLU A 203 11.77 26.87 26.54
C GLU A 203 11.56 28.31 26.03
N GLN A 204 11.64 28.51 24.73
CA GLN A 204 11.56 29.85 24.13
C GLN A 204 10.15 30.44 24.08
N LEU A 205 9.12 29.59 24.00
CA LEU A 205 7.73 30.03 23.89
C LEU A 205 6.92 29.81 25.18
N SER A 206 7.52 29.31 26.27
CA SER A 206 6.83 29.13 27.55
C SER A 206 6.22 30.45 28.05
N GLY A 207 4.97 30.39 28.52
CA GLY A 207 4.22 31.58 28.93
C GLY A 207 3.66 32.42 27.78
N SER A 208 3.95 32.08 26.52
CA SER A 208 3.26 32.64 25.35
C SER A 208 1.89 31.98 25.15
N PRO A 209 0.83 32.74 24.87
CA PRO A 209 -0.48 32.17 24.51
C PRO A 209 -0.42 31.22 23.31
N VAL A 210 0.56 31.38 22.42
CA VAL A 210 0.78 30.48 21.28
C VAL A 210 1.07 29.05 21.76
N TYR A 211 1.99 28.91 22.71
CA TYR A 211 2.41 27.59 23.19
C TYR A 211 1.40 27.02 24.19
N GLU A 212 0.92 27.83 25.12
CA GLU A 212 -0.01 27.36 26.17
C GLU A 212 -1.35 26.87 25.61
N ASN A 213 -1.78 27.41 24.46
CA ASN A 213 -3.00 27.00 23.78
C ASN A 213 -2.75 26.00 22.63
N ALA A 214 -1.51 25.56 22.41
CA ALA A 214 -1.21 24.61 21.35
C ALA A 214 -1.89 23.27 21.65
N GLU A 215 -2.73 22.81 20.71
CA GLU A 215 -3.33 21.47 20.76
C GLU A 215 -2.48 20.44 20.01
N GLU A 216 -1.66 20.91 19.07
CA GLU A 216 -0.82 20.09 18.21
C GLU A 216 0.61 20.63 18.14
N GLY A 217 1.57 19.72 18.03
CA GLY A 217 2.95 19.98 17.65
C GLY A 217 3.25 19.36 16.29
N PHE A 218 4.10 20.02 15.52
CA PHE A 218 4.36 19.66 14.13
C PHE A 218 5.80 19.22 13.95
N VAL A 219 5.99 18.14 13.18
CA VAL A 219 7.29 17.73 12.65
C VAL A 219 7.22 17.81 11.14
N PHE A 220 7.81 18.84 10.55
CA PHE A 220 7.85 19.03 9.12
C PHE A 220 9.03 18.27 8.50
N VAL A 221 8.76 17.68 7.34
CA VAL A 221 9.72 17.04 6.45
C VAL A 221 9.85 17.92 5.20
N PRO A 222 10.99 18.60 5.01
CA PRO A 222 11.27 19.28 3.75
C PRO A 222 11.34 18.27 2.59
N GLU A 223 10.38 18.33 1.68
CA GLU A 223 10.05 17.22 0.77
C GLU A 223 11.05 17.04 -0.37
N TRP A 224 11.77 18.09 -0.74
CA TRP A 224 12.85 17.98 -1.74
C TRP A 224 13.97 17.03 -1.31
N GLN A 225 14.12 16.74 -0.01
CA GLN A 225 15.11 15.81 0.50
C GLN A 225 14.86 14.35 0.09
N TRP A 226 13.62 13.98 -0.25
CA TRP A 226 13.29 12.63 -0.73
C TRP A 226 13.98 12.27 -2.04
N ARG A 227 14.50 13.26 -2.78
CA ARG A 227 15.32 13.04 -3.98
C ARG A 227 16.69 12.42 -3.68
N THR A 228 17.17 12.49 -2.44
CA THR A 228 18.46 11.93 -2.02
C THR A 228 18.34 11.15 -0.71
N ALA A 229 18.18 11.85 0.41
CA ALA A 229 17.91 11.31 1.73
C ALA A 229 17.40 12.41 2.65
N VAL A 230 16.40 12.11 3.48
CA VAL A 230 15.94 13.01 4.54
C VAL A 230 17.00 13.06 5.64
N ARG A 231 17.51 14.27 5.92
CA ARG A 231 18.58 14.51 6.92
C ARG A 231 18.17 15.53 7.97
N GLU A 232 17.24 16.41 7.65
CA GLU A 232 16.76 17.48 8.51
C GLU A 232 15.24 17.40 8.68
N LEU A 233 14.76 17.65 9.90
CA LEU A 233 13.35 17.81 10.27
C LEU A 233 13.16 19.17 10.95
N TRP A 234 11.99 19.76 10.81
CA TRP A 234 11.67 21.03 11.49
C TRP A 234 10.56 20.78 12.50
N THR A 235 10.78 21.12 13.77
CA THR A 235 9.85 20.82 14.85
C THR A 235 9.30 22.13 15.42
N GLY A 236 7.98 22.22 15.61
CA GLY A 236 7.39 23.48 16.04
C GLY A 236 5.89 23.49 16.28
N VAL A 237 5.35 24.69 16.41
CA VAL A 237 3.92 24.94 16.66
C VAL A 237 3.35 25.91 15.63
N LYS A 238 2.03 25.83 15.42
CA LYS A 238 1.29 26.80 14.62
C LYS A 238 1.23 28.16 15.32
N VAL A 239 1.33 29.24 14.55
CA VAL A 239 1.22 30.62 15.02
C VAL A 239 0.26 31.42 14.14
N ASP A 240 -0.43 32.40 14.74
CA ASP A 240 -1.29 33.32 13.97
C ASP A 240 -0.48 34.49 13.39
N SER A 241 0.59 34.91 14.07
CA SER A 241 1.52 35.95 13.64
C SER A 241 2.98 35.61 14.00
N PHE A 242 3.91 36.25 13.29
CA PHE A 242 5.34 36.20 13.62
C PHE A 242 5.78 37.28 14.60
N ASP A 243 4.89 38.21 14.92
CA ASP A 243 5.16 39.32 15.82
C ASP A 243 5.43 38.80 17.24
N GLY A 244 6.49 39.33 17.86
CA GLY A 244 6.85 38.96 19.24
C GLY A 244 7.47 37.56 19.39
N LEU A 245 7.67 36.81 18.30
CA LEU A 245 8.43 35.57 18.36
C LEU A 245 9.92 35.87 18.67
N PRO A 246 10.57 35.07 19.53
CA PRO A 246 11.98 35.24 19.84
C PRO A 246 12.88 34.94 18.63
N ASP A 247 14.08 35.51 18.61
CA ASP A 247 15.02 35.36 17.50
C ASP A 247 15.54 33.92 17.32
N GLY A 248 15.53 33.11 18.39
CA GLY A 248 15.97 31.71 18.35
C GLY A 248 14.94 30.73 17.78
N VAL A 249 13.82 31.23 17.23
CA VAL A 249 12.78 30.44 16.58
C VAL A 249 12.62 30.91 15.13
N GLU A 250 12.63 29.95 14.20
CA GLU A 250 12.47 30.23 12.79
C GLU A 250 11.00 30.47 12.43
N ARG A 251 10.78 31.45 11.56
CA ARG A 251 9.45 31.88 11.09
C ARG A 251 9.20 31.24 9.74
N TRP A 252 8.26 30.31 9.70
CA TRP A 252 7.96 29.56 8.48
C TRP A 252 6.53 29.78 8.04
N THR A 253 6.34 30.00 6.73
CA THR A 253 5.02 30.02 6.11
C THR A 253 4.84 28.71 5.36
N VAL A 254 4.03 27.83 5.91
CA VAL A 254 3.70 26.53 5.32
C VAL A 254 2.78 26.80 4.14
N PRO A 255 3.17 26.42 2.91
CA PRO A 255 2.35 26.68 1.73
C PRO A 255 1.01 25.95 1.83
N GLY A 256 -0.04 26.59 1.32
CA GLY A 256 -1.31 25.91 1.10
C GLY A 256 -1.25 24.97 -0.10
N GLY A 257 -2.22 24.08 -0.21
CA GLY A 257 -2.36 23.17 -1.35
C GLY A 257 -3.04 21.85 -0.99
N ARG A 258 -2.92 20.88 -1.91
CA ARG A 258 -3.44 19.52 -1.74
C ARG A 258 -2.46 18.64 -0.99
N TYR A 259 -3.00 17.85 -0.07
CA TYR A 259 -2.27 16.87 0.73
C TYR A 259 -2.99 15.53 0.73
N ALA A 260 -2.22 14.44 0.69
CA ALA A 260 -2.66 13.14 1.15
C ALA A 260 -2.47 13.09 2.68
N ARG A 261 -3.52 12.75 3.41
CA ARG A 261 -3.56 12.68 4.87
C ARG A 261 -3.85 11.25 5.31
N VAL A 262 -3.03 10.71 6.21
CA VAL A 262 -3.33 9.46 6.94
C VAL A 262 -3.33 9.71 8.43
N THR A 263 -4.33 9.19 9.13
CA THR A 263 -4.39 9.23 10.60
C THR A 263 -3.74 7.98 11.18
N VAL A 264 -2.76 8.17 12.06
CA VAL A 264 -2.10 7.12 12.82
C VAL A 264 -2.72 7.05 14.21
N ARG A 265 -3.33 5.91 14.53
CA ARG A 265 -3.85 5.58 15.86
C ARG A 265 -3.47 4.16 16.26
N GLY A 266 -2.69 4.03 17.33
CA GLY A 266 -2.30 2.72 17.87
C GLY A 266 -0.82 2.60 18.19
N GLY A 267 -0.35 1.35 18.31
CA GLY A 267 1.03 1.04 18.62
C GLY A 267 2.00 1.33 17.48
N ARG A 268 3.28 1.04 17.71
CA ARG A 268 4.37 1.33 16.76
C ARG A 268 4.22 0.62 15.41
N ASP A 269 3.59 -0.55 15.40
CA ASP A 269 3.21 -1.28 14.18
C ASP A 269 2.35 -0.44 13.23
N ARG A 270 1.56 0.50 13.78
CA ARG A 270 0.70 1.40 12.99
C ARG A 270 1.44 2.54 12.32
N ILE A 271 2.60 2.94 12.86
CA ILE A 271 3.45 3.96 12.23
C ILE A 271 4.01 3.43 10.92
N ASP A 272 4.64 2.25 10.96
CA ASP A 272 5.21 1.62 9.77
C ASP A 272 4.14 1.27 8.74
N ALA A 273 2.95 0.86 9.22
CA ALA A 273 1.80 0.63 8.36
C ALA A 273 1.32 1.91 7.67
N ALA A 274 1.27 3.06 8.35
CA ALA A 274 0.77 4.32 7.78
C ALA A 274 1.61 4.82 6.61
N TYR A 275 2.94 4.73 6.71
CA TYR A 275 3.82 5.05 5.58
C TYR A 275 3.67 4.05 4.42
N GLY A 276 3.50 2.75 4.73
CA GLY A 276 3.19 1.75 3.70
C GLY A 276 1.87 2.04 2.98
N ILE A 277 0.82 2.39 3.72
CA ILE A 277 -0.49 2.78 3.18
C ILE A 277 -0.36 3.98 2.23
N LEU A 278 0.43 5.00 2.59
CA LEU A 278 0.67 6.16 1.72
C LEU A 278 1.43 5.76 0.45
N ASP A 279 2.52 5.00 0.58
CA ASP A 279 3.30 4.50 -0.56
C ASP A 279 2.43 3.73 -1.55
N ASP A 280 1.62 2.83 -1.00
CA ASP A 280 0.69 2.02 -1.76
C ASP A 280 -0.38 2.89 -2.44
N TRP A 281 -0.91 3.89 -1.73
CA TRP A 281 -1.94 4.80 -2.25
C TRP A 281 -1.42 5.63 -3.42
N PHE A 282 -0.18 6.12 -3.35
CA PHE A 282 0.48 6.80 -4.47
C PHE A 282 0.61 5.88 -5.68
N ALA A 283 1.04 4.63 -5.47
CA ALA A 283 1.25 3.67 -6.55
C ALA A 283 -0.04 3.33 -7.32
N VAL A 284 -1.17 3.21 -6.61
CA VAL A 284 -2.44 2.82 -7.22
C VAL A 284 -3.20 4.01 -7.82
N THR A 285 -3.22 5.16 -7.14
CA THR A 285 -3.98 6.32 -7.61
C THR A 285 -3.27 7.10 -8.71
N GLY A 286 -1.95 6.95 -8.84
CA GLY A 286 -1.16 7.72 -9.78
C GLY A 286 -0.94 9.18 -9.37
N HIS A 287 -1.33 9.58 -8.15
CA HIS A 287 -0.96 10.86 -7.59
C HIS A 287 0.57 10.98 -7.48
N ILE A 288 1.08 12.19 -7.63
CA ILE A 288 2.51 12.46 -7.56
C ILE A 288 2.81 13.24 -6.27
N ARG A 289 3.66 12.66 -5.43
CA ARG A 289 4.22 13.34 -4.25
C ARG A 289 4.96 14.61 -4.69
N ASN A 290 4.59 15.76 -4.14
CA ASN A 290 5.28 17.01 -4.42
C ASN A 290 6.62 17.00 -3.68
N THR A 291 7.73 16.94 -4.44
CA THR A 291 9.11 17.01 -3.93
C THR A 291 9.82 18.27 -4.43
N GLU A 292 9.07 19.30 -4.84
CA GLU A 292 9.61 20.58 -5.26
C GLU A 292 10.18 21.37 -4.06
N GLU A 293 11.15 22.24 -4.33
CA GLU A 293 11.72 23.08 -3.29
C GLU A 293 10.65 24.00 -2.69
N GLY A 294 10.59 24.05 -1.36
CA GLY A 294 9.53 24.77 -0.65
C GLY A 294 8.27 23.95 -0.34
N SER A 295 8.17 22.70 -0.80
CA SER A 295 7.10 21.77 -0.35
C SER A 295 7.49 21.06 0.96
N PHE A 296 6.50 20.86 1.84
CA PHE A 296 6.68 20.25 3.15
C PHE A 296 5.56 19.27 3.45
N GLY A 297 5.91 18.03 3.76
CA GLY A 297 5.06 17.13 4.51
C GLY A 297 5.21 17.40 5.99
N PHE A 298 4.25 16.95 6.80
CA PHE A 298 4.34 17.12 8.24
C PHE A 298 3.49 16.13 9.03
N ASP A 299 3.99 15.79 10.21
CA ASP A 299 3.26 15.05 11.22
C ASP A 299 2.61 16.03 12.20
N ALA A 300 1.29 16.06 12.27
CA ALA A 300 0.50 16.85 13.22
C ALA A 300 0.20 16.00 14.46
N ASN A 301 1.01 16.18 15.50
CA ASN A 301 1.00 15.38 16.72
C ASN A 301 0.12 16.03 17.78
N ARG A 302 -0.89 15.30 18.28
CA ARG A 302 -1.75 15.80 19.35
C ARG A 302 -0.94 15.87 20.64
N LEU A 303 -1.01 16.99 21.36
CA LEU A 303 -0.24 17.20 22.60
C LEU A 303 -0.97 16.70 23.86
N LYS A 304 -2.23 16.26 23.72
CA LYS A 304 -3.10 15.79 24.80
C LYS A 304 -3.78 14.47 24.38
N PRO A 305 -4.06 13.55 25.33
CA PRO A 305 -3.79 13.65 26.78
C PRO A 305 -2.32 13.39 27.14
N ILE A 306 -1.56 12.77 26.25
CA ILE A 306 -0.12 12.51 26.40
C ILE A 306 0.62 13.41 25.43
N HIS A 307 1.72 14.00 25.90
CA HIS A 307 2.57 14.86 25.09
C HIS A 307 3.66 14.02 24.41
N PRO A 308 3.55 13.68 23.11
CA PRO A 308 4.42 12.67 22.47
C PRO A 308 5.89 13.07 22.40
N PHE A 309 6.18 14.38 22.46
CA PHE A 309 7.56 14.88 22.48
C PHE A 309 8.24 14.80 23.86
N ASP A 310 7.48 14.56 24.94
CA ASP A 310 8.04 14.44 26.30
C ASP A 310 8.35 13.00 26.70
N VAL A 311 7.93 12.03 25.88
CA VAL A 311 8.14 10.60 26.11
C VAL A 311 9.10 10.06 25.04
N PRO A 312 10.11 9.24 25.40
CA PRO A 312 10.92 8.51 24.43
C PRO A 312 10.04 7.65 23.50
N ALA A 313 10.38 7.58 22.20
CA ALA A 313 9.50 6.95 21.21
C ALA A 313 9.36 5.42 21.41
N ASP A 314 10.33 4.81 22.09
CA ASP A 314 10.35 3.42 22.54
C ASP A 314 9.52 3.16 23.81
N GLU A 315 9.12 4.21 24.52
CA GLU A 315 8.23 4.15 25.69
C GLU A 315 6.79 4.57 25.36
N ILE A 316 6.52 5.00 24.12
CA ILE A 316 5.16 5.34 23.65
C ILE A 316 4.46 4.07 23.20
N ASP A 317 3.51 3.61 24.01
CA ASP A 317 2.67 2.44 23.69
C ASP A 317 1.58 2.75 22.66
N TRP A 318 1.25 4.04 22.47
CA TRP A 318 0.13 4.45 21.63
C TRP A 318 0.34 5.86 21.07
N PHE A 319 0.11 6.03 19.76
CA PHE A 319 0.26 7.28 19.01
C PHE A 319 -1.10 7.80 18.49
N ASP A 320 -1.35 9.13 18.54
CA ASP A 320 -2.37 9.85 17.74
C ASP A 320 -1.67 10.98 17.00
N TYR A 321 -1.60 10.88 15.67
CA TYR A 321 -1.18 12.00 14.84
C TYR A 321 -1.69 11.80 13.42
N ASP A 322 -1.68 12.88 12.65
CA ASP A 322 -1.90 12.81 11.22
C ASP A 322 -0.60 13.05 10.47
N ILE A 323 -0.36 12.27 9.43
CA ILE A 323 0.72 12.51 8.46
C ILE A 323 0.10 13.21 7.26
N TYR A 324 0.67 14.34 6.86
CA TYR A 324 0.30 15.07 5.65
C TYR A 324 1.45 15.02 4.66
N VAL A 325 1.19 14.54 3.44
CA VAL A 325 2.16 14.50 2.34
C VAL A 325 1.63 15.36 1.20
N PRO A 326 2.35 16.41 0.75
CA PRO A 326 1.86 17.27 -0.31
C PRO A 326 1.82 16.53 -1.64
N ILE A 327 0.78 16.79 -2.43
CA ILE A 327 0.58 16.16 -3.74
C ILE A 327 0.50 17.23 -4.84
N LEU A 328 1.07 16.95 -6.01
CA LEU A 328 0.96 17.84 -7.16
C LEU A 328 -0.49 17.91 -7.63
N ALA A 329 -0.91 19.08 -8.12
CA ALA A 329 -2.18 19.19 -8.81
C ALA A 329 -2.15 18.30 -10.06
N THR A 330 -3.13 17.40 -10.17
CA THR A 330 -3.40 16.65 -11.40
C THR A 330 -3.65 17.64 -12.55
N VAL A 331 -2.82 17.55 -13.59
CA VAL A 331 -2.89 18.38 -14.82
C VAL A 331 -4.16 18.11 -15.60
#